data_AF-A0A0S2LNW7-F1
#
_entry.id   AF-A0A0S2LNW7-F1
#
_cell.length_a   1.000
_cell.length_b   1.000
_cell.length_c   1.000
_cell.angle_alpha   90.00
_cell.angle_beta   90.00
_cell.angle_gamma   90.00
#
_symmetry.space_group_name_H-M   'P 1'
#
loop_
_entity.id
_entity.type
_entity.pdbx_description
1 polymer ?
#
loop_
_entity_poly.entity_id
_entity_poly.type
_entity_poly.pdbx_seq_one_letter_code
_entity_poly.pdbx_strand_id
1 'polypeptide(L)'
;MVKKLTREDFRELAKTRQHSLISVENEGTPSKGKIVIFCNVCGTEFSIDASKYKRAKTSACPICNQQKPNVQKRSSSAITKSDEKIKQNYDFITNSSDFRTYLLGENNVYTRFLLEKLDHPIEKSENTQIHHMIPKHANGPDSKWNRITLTKADHIKAHKLRYEVYHEFGDYNYLRTVNANIPLNPEYELRIAQMLKKADETRQEEKTGIYADGVSAKGGRASAAKASKQRDYSHQAHMSVDVRTALYTGSIWLHKETGIRLVVKPQQAITLTELKNLFIEALPDANKDRITLSKAQHHKDVTSAISKVIRRDGRKTAYGWALVQIGLDSKD
;
A
#
# COMPACT_ATOMS: atom_id res chain seq x y z
N MET A 1 -26.35 36.52 8.54
CA MET A 1 -27.31 35.84 9.44
C MET A 1 -27.27 34.35 9.18
N VAL A 2 -27.24 33.50 10.21
CA VAL A 2 -27.26 32.03 10.04
C VAL A 2 -28.70 31.59 9.76
N LYS A 3 -28.96 30.98 8.61
CA LYS A 3 -30.29 30.44 8.26
C LYS A 3 -30.72 29.42 9.33
N LYS A 4 -31.90 29.64 9.93
CA LYS A 4 -32.55 28.67 10.84
C LYS A 4 -33.01 27.48 10.00
N LEU A 5 -32.72 26.27 10.46
CA LEU A 5 -33.12 25.05 9.75
C LEU A 5 -34.55 24.66 10.13
N THR A 6 -35.34 24.29 9.13
CA THR A 6 -36.70 23.75 9.24
C THR A 6 -36.69 22.24 9.48
N ARG A 7 -37.87 21.64 9.72
CA ARG A 7 -38.04 20.18 9.81
C ARG A 7 -37.61 19.49 8.50
N GLU A 8 -37.98 20.07 7.37
CA GLU A 8 -37.60 19.61 6.03
C GLU A 8 -36.08 19.63 5.82
N ASP A 9 -35.39 20.69 6.27
CA ASP A 9 -33.93 20.75 6.20
C ASP A 9 -33.28 19.59 6.99
N PHE A 10 -33.83 19.23 8.15
CA PHE A 10 -33.36 18.06 8.93
C PHE A 10 -33.68 16.73 8.25
N ARG A 11 -34.82 16.63 7.54
CA ARG A 11 -35.19 15.44 6.78
C ARG A 11 -34.23 15.21 5.61
N GLU A 12 -33.87 16.27 4.88
CA GLU A 12 -32.86 16.19 3.81
C GLU A 12 -31.47 15.84 4.36
N LEU A 13 -31.07 16.46 5.49
CA LEU A 13 -29.82 16.14 6.16
C LEU A 13 -29.79 14.69 6.68
N ALA A 14 -30.92 14.13 7.08
CA ALA A 14 -31.02 12.72 7.44
C ALA A 14 -30.79 11.79 6.23
N LYS A 15 -31.43 12.09 5.09
CA LYS A 15 -31.26 11.31 3.85
C LYS A 15 -29.82 11.25 3.37
N THR A 16 -29.12 12.39 3.36
CA THR A 16 -27.69 12.44 2.93
C THR A 16 -26.76 11.61 3.82
N ARG A 17 -27.22 11.22 5.02
CA ARG A 17 -26.47 10.42 5.99
C ARG A 17 -27.01 9.00 6.15
N GLN A 18 -27.84 8.53 5.22
CA GLN A 18 -28.51 7.22 5.27
C GLN A 18 -29.34 7.02 6.54
N HIS A 19 -30.06 8.06 6.93
CA HIS A 19 -30.97 8.03 8.06
C HIS A 19 -32.38 8.49 7.67
N SER A 20 -33.35 8.16 8.52
CA SER A 20 -34.74 8.63 8.42
C SER A 20 -35.11 9.45 9.66
N LEU A 21 -35.66 10.65 9.46
CA LEU A 21 -36.11 11.52 10.55
C LEU A 21 -37.49 11.06 11.05
N ILE A 22 -37.59 10.64 12.30
CA ILE A 22 -38.83 10.16 12.92
C ILE A 22 -39.60 11.36 13.51
N SER A 23 -38.96 12.09 14.43
CA SER A 23 -39.60 13.20 15.13
C SER A 23 -38.63 14.35 15.40
N VAL A 24 -39.20 15.54 15.59
CA VAL A 24 -38.50 16.78 15.92
C VAL A 24 -39.20 17.42 17.10
N GLU A 25 -38.45 17.67 18.16
CA GLU A 25 -38.91 18.47 19.29
C GLU A 25 -38.85 19.96 18.92
N ASN A 26 -39.92 20.71 19.24
CA ASN A 26 -40.05 22.14 18.95
C ASN A 26 -40.08 22.49 17.45
N GLU A 27 -41.18 22.16 16.76
CA GLU A 27 -41.35 22.38 15.31
C GLU A 27 -41.11 23.84 14.86
N GLY A 28 -41.43 24.82 15.71
CA GLY A 28 -41.20 26.24 15.40
C GLY A 28 -39.73 26.66 15.45
N THR A 29 -38.88 25.96 16.20
CA THR A 29 -37.43 26.21 16.25
C THR A 29 -36.60 24.92 16.39
N PRO A 30 -36.62 24.02 15.40
CA PRO A 30 -36.03 22.68 15.48
C PRO A 30 -34.58 22.65 15.96
N SER A 31 -33.80 23.68 15.60
CA SER A 31 -32.40 23.84 15.99
C SER A 31 -32.12 23.83 17.50
N LYS A 32 -33.12 24.08 18.36
CA LYS A 32 -32.99 24.12 19.83
C LYS A 32 -33.50 22.85 20.52
N GLY A 33 -34.15 21.93 19.81
CA GLY A 33 -34.70 20.70 20.37
C GLY A 33 -33.87 19.46 20.10
N LYS A 34 -34.37 18.31 20.56
CA LYS A 34 -33.91 17.00 20.15
C LYS A 34 -34.62 16.53 18.89
N ILE A 35 -33.96 15.67 18.14
CA ILE A 35 -34.56 14.95 17.01
C ILE A 35 -34.36 13.46 17.22
N VAL A 36 -35.34 12.66 16.80
CA VAL A 36 -35.27 11.20 16.81
C VAL A 36 -35.05 10.72 15.39
N ILE A 37 -34.04 9.86 15.21
CA ILE A 37 -33.56 9.42 13.91
C ILE A 37 -33.43 7.90 13.89
N PHE A 38 -33.87 7.28 12.80
CA PHE A 38 -33.64 5.88 12.46
C PHE A 38 -32.42 5.75 11.55
N CYS A 39 -31.45 4.91 11.92
CA CYS A 39 -30.31 4.61 11.06
C CYS A 39 -30.65 3.52 10.05
N ASN A 40 -30.63 3.81 8.75
CA ASN A 40 -30.92 2.81 7.71
C ASN A 40 -29.78 1.80 7.53
N VAL A 41 -28.61 2.01 8.16
CA VAL A 41 -27.46 1.12 8.08
C VAL A 41 -27.51 0.03 9.14
N CYS A 42 -27.69 0.41 10.41
CA CYS A 42 -27.71 -0.55 11.54
C CYS A 42 -29.11 -0.82 12.10
N GLY A 43 -30.15 -0.18 11.55
CA GLY A 43 -31.54 -0.38 11.97
C GLY A 43 -31.88 0.17 13.36
N THR A 44 -31.05 1.05 13.93
CA THR A 44 -31.24 1.55 15.31
C THR A 44 -31.80 2.96 15.35
N GLU A 45 -32.75 3.19 16.25
CA GLU A 45 -33.27 4.51 16.59
C GLU A 45 -32.43 5.19 17.67
N PHE A 46 -32.19 6.49 17.51
CA PHE A 46 -31.48 7.28 18.52
C PHE A 46 -31.97 8.73 18.57
N SER A 47 -31.89 9.32 19.76
CA SER A 47 -32.19 10.74 19.99
C SER A 47 -30.91 11.56 20.08
N ILE A 48 -30.87 12.71 19.41
CA ILE A 48 -29.70 13.60 19.40
C ILE A 48 -30.14 15.07 19.34
N ASP A 49 -29.35 15.96 19.93
CA ASP A 49 -29.59 17.40 19.80
C ASP A 49 -29.49 17.83 18.34
N ALA A 50 -30.49 18.58 17.85
CA ALA A 50 -30.54 19.05 16.47
C ALA A 50 -29.28 19.83 16.07
N SER A 51 -28.73 20.63 16.98
CA SER A 51 -27.49 21.39 16.77
C SER A 51 -26.25 20.49 16.65
N LYS A 52 -26.16 19.40 17.42
CA LYS A 52 -25.08 18.41 17.32
C LYS A 52 -25.20 17.63 16.01
N TYR A 53 -26.41 17.23 15.65
CA TYR A 53 -26.67 16.56 14.40
C TYR A 53 -26.25 17.43 13.21
N LYS A 54 -26.64 18.72 13.19
CA LYS A 54 -26.22 19.66 12.14
C LYS A 54 -24.70 19.72 11.95
N ARG A 55 -23.92 19.75 13.04
CA ARG A 55 -22.45 19.93 13.00
C ARG A 55 -21.64 18.67 12.67
N ALA A 56 -22.23 17.48 12.77
CA ALA A 56 -21.51 16.23 12.50
C ALA A 56 -21.07 16.15 11.01
N LYS A 57 -19.78 15.92 10.75
CA LYS A 57 -19.25 15.80 9.36
C LYS A 57 -19.49 14.44 8.71
N THR A 58 -19.65 13.40 9.53
CA THR A 58 -19.86 12.00 9.09
C THR A 58 -21.14 11.44 9.71
N SER A 59 -21.53 10.19 9.35
CA SER A 59 -22.64 9.45 9.98
C SER A 59 -22.70 9.75 11.49
N ALA A 60 -23.80 10.35 11.91
CA ALA A 60 -24.04 10.72 13.30
C ALA A 60 -24.67 9.57 14.11
N CYS A 61 -24.79 8.38 13.52
CA CYS A 61 -25.26 7.21 14.24
C CYS A 61 -24.21 6.81 15.28
N PRO A 62 -24.55 6.77 16.58
CA PRO A 62 -23.60 6.45 17.64
C PRO A 62 -23.01 5.04 17.49
N ILE A 63 -23.79 4.09 16.99
CA ILE A 63 -23.37 2.68 16.81
C ILE A 63 -22.42 2.56 15.62
N CYS A 64 -22.83 3.00 14.43
CA CYS A 64 -21.98 2.93 13.24
C CYS A 64 -20.68 3.73 13.41
N ASN A 65 -20.70 4.80 14.21
CA ASN A 65 -19.50 5.60 14.46
C ASN A 65 -18.53 4.92 15.43
N GLN A 66 -19.01 4.10 16.38
CA GLN A 66 -18.16 3.28 17.25
C GLN A 66 -17.53 2.08 16.51
N GLN A 67 -18.22 1.55 15.50
CA GLN A 67 -17.75 0.42 14.70
C GLN A 67 -16.69 0.80 13.64
N LYS A 68 -16.45 2.09 13.42
CA LYS A 68 -15.36 2.49 12.52
C LYS A 68 -14.03 2.06 13.14
N PRO A 69 -13.20 1.28 12.42
CA PRO A 69 -11.88 0.93 12.90
C PRO A 69 -11.15 2.22 13.26
N ASN A 70 -10.52 2.23 14.44
CA ASN A 70 -9.88 3.40 15.03
C ASN A 70 -8.67 3.80 14.17
N VAL A 71 -8.92 4.51 13.07
CA VAL A 71 -7.87 5.10 12.24
C VAL A 71 -7.26 6.21 13.08
N GLN A 72 -6.16 5.88 13.77
CA GLN A 72 -5.39 6.80 14.57
C GLN A 72 -5.18 8.09 13.79
N LYS A 73 -5.68 9.20 14.34
CA LYS A 73 -5.41 10.56 13.86
C LYS A 73 -3.91 10.81 13.92
N ARG A 74 -3.19 10.51 12.84
CA ARG A 74 -1.83 10.98 12.65
C ARG A 74 -1.89 12.48 12.39
N SER A 75 -1.12 13.19 13.20
CA SER A 75 -0.87 14.62 13.16
C SER A 75 -0.65 15.12 11.73
N SER A 76 -1.30 16.23 11.43
CA SER A 76 -1.23 16.98 10.18
C SER A 76 0.19 17.48 9.89
N SER A 77 1.00 16.66 9.24
CA SER A 77 2.06 17.13 8.35
C SER A 77 1.48 17.14 6.93
N ALA A 78 1.74 18.22 6.18
CA ALA A 78 1.27 18.43 4.82
C ALA A 78 1.65 17.26 3.89
N ILE A 79 0.76 16.28 3.80
CA ILE A 79 0.82 15.21 2.81
C ILE A 79 0.07 15.76 1.60
N THR A 80 0.85 16.07 0.57
CA THR A 80 0.39 16.20 -0.81
C THR A 80 -0.66 15.14 -1.08
N LYS A 81 -1.84 15.54 -1.58
CA LYS A 81 -2.93 14.67 -2.04
C LYS A 81 -2.43 13.72 -3.15
N SER A 82 -1.65 12.71 -2.79
CA SER A 82 -1.54 11.49 -3.55
C SER A 82 -2.68 10.62 -3.07
N ASP A 83 -3.50 10.15 -4.00
CA ASP A 83 -4.56 9.18 -3.81
C ASP A 83 -4.15 8.05 -2.86
N GLU A 84 -4.35 8.23 -1.55
CA GLU A 84 -4.47 7.10 -0.64
C GLU A 84 -5.75 6.39 -1.06
N LYS A 85 -5.62 5.51 -2.07
CA LYS A 85 -6.60 4.48 -2.36
C LYS A 85 -6.87 3.83 -1.02
N ILE A 86 -8.05 4.09 -0.46
CA ILE A 86 -8.57 3.34 0.67
C ILE A 86 -8.59 1.91 0.18
N LYS A 87 -7.57 1.15 0.58
CA LYS A 87 -7.46 -0.26 0.22
C LYS A 87 -8.67 -0.94 0.85
N GLN A 88 -9.58 -1.43 0.01
CA GLN A 88 -10.68 -2.24 0.50
C GLN A 88 -10.08 -3.45 1.22
N ASN A 89 -10.58 -3.68 2.43
CA ASN A 89 -10.20 -4.83 3.23
C ASN A 89 -11.30 -5.89 3.09
N TYR A 90 -10.93 -7.10 2.70
CA TYR A 90 -11.84 -8.24 2.50
C TYR A 90 -11.74 -9.30 3.61
N ASP A 91 -11.16 -8.96 4.77
CA ASP A 91 -10.99 -9.88 5.92
C ASP A 91 -12.33 -10.46 6.43
N PHE A 92 -13.46 -9.81 6.16
CA PHE A 92 -14.79 -10.30 6.53
C PHE A 92 -15.30 -11.43 5.62
N ILE A 93 -14.64 -11.69 4.48
CA ILE A 93 -15.01 -12.75 3.55
C ILE A 93 -14.14 -13.96 3.84
N THR A 94 -14.69 -14.94 4.56
CA THR A 94 -13.92 -16.11 4.99
C THR A 94 -14.17 -17.34 4.12
N ASN A 95 -15.34 -17.40 3.48
CA ASN A 95 -15.83 -18.56 2.75
C ASN A 95 -16.68 -18.18 1.54
N SER A 96 -17.12 -19.18 0.76
CA SER A 96 -17.92 -18.97 -0.46
C SER A 96 -19.31 -18.36 -0.20
N SER A 97 -19.91 -18.62 0.96
CA SER A 97 -21.22 -18.05 1.32
C SER A 97 -21.09 -16.56 1.62
N ASP A 98 -20.10 -16.16 2.42
CA ASP A 98 -19.79 -14.75 2.69
C ASP A 98 -19.53 -14.00 1.37
N PHE A 99 -18.75 -14.63 0.48
CA PHE A 99 -18.42 -14.06 -0.81
C PHE A 99 -19.65 -13.88 -1.70
N ARG A 100 -20.57 -14.85 -1.72
CA ARG A 100 -21.84 -14.74 -2.45
C ARG A 100 -22.71 -13.60 -1.91
N THR A 101 -22.80 -13.46 -0.59
CA THR A 101 -23.48 -12.33 0.07
C THR A 101 -22.85 -11.00 -0.31
N TYR A 102 -21.52 -10.91 -0.33
CA TYR A 102 -20.80 -9.73 -0.78
C TYR A 102 -21.13 -9.36 -2.24
N LEU A 103 -21.09 -10.32 -3.16
CA LEU A 103 -21.43 -10.09 -4.57
C LEU A 103 -22.87 -9.60 -4.76
N LEU A 104 -23.81 -10.15 -3.99
CA LEU A 104 -25.20 -9.73 -3.97
C LEU A 104 -25.39 -8.32 -3.40
N GLY A 105 -24.58 -7.93 -2.40
CA GLY A 105 -24.60 -6.59 -1.83
C GLY A 105 -24.08 -5.51 -2.77
N GLU A 106 -22.98 -5.79 -3.48
CA GLU A 106 -22.38 -4.85 -4.45
C GLU A 106 -23.26 -4.64 -5.71
N ASN A 107 -23.99 -5.68 -6.13
CA ASN A 107 -25.00 -5.68 -7.19
C ASN A 107 -24.69 -4.79 -8.42
N ASN A 108 -23.55 -5.02 -9.06
CA ASN A 108 -23.14 -4.31 -10.27
C ASN A 108 -23.00 -5.27 -11.47
N VAL A 109 -22.64 -4.75 -12.64
CA VAL A 109 -22.54 -5.56 -13.87
C VAL A 109 -21.48 -6.67 -13.75
N TYR A 110 -20.40 -6.42 -13.01
CA TYR A 110 -19.34 -7.40 -12.78
C TYR A 110 -19.80 -8.47 -11.79
N THR A 111 -20.40 -8.09 -10.65
CA THR A 111 -20.82 -9.07 -9.65
C THR A 111 -21.96 -9.95 -10.13
N ARG A 112 -22.88 -9.42 -10.95
CA ARG A 112 -23.92 -10.23 -11.62
C ARG A 112 -23.33 -11.25 -12.59
N PHE A 113 -22.34 -10.86 -13.39
CA PHE A 113 -21.62 -11.78 -14.27
C PHE A 113 -20.92 -12.89 -13.47
N LEU A 114 -20.29 -12.56 -12.34
CA LEU A 114 -19.65 -13.57 -11.49
C LEU A 114 -20.66 -14.53 -10.87
N LEU A 115 -21.80 -14.03 -10.38
CA LEU A 115 -22.88 -14.87 -9.83
C LEU A 115 -23.40 -15.86 -10.88
N GLU A 116 -23.64 -15.41 -12.11
CA GLU A 116 -24.05 -16.28 -13.22
C GLU A 116 -23.04 -17.41 -13.47
N LYS A 117 -21.74 -17.10 -13.46
CA LYS A 117 -20.66 -18.08 -13.67
C LYS A 117 -20.46 -19.02 -12.48
N LEU A 118 -20.76 -18.56 -11.26
CA LEU A 118 -20.74 -19.41 -10.07
C LEU A 118 -21.90 -20.40 -10.05
N ASP A 119 -23.08 -20.00 -10.56
CA ASP A 119 -24.24 -20.88 -10.67
C ASP A 119 -24.12 -21.89 -11.82
N HIS A 120 -23.27 -21.61 -12.81
CA HIS A 120 -22.99 -22.48 -13.95
C HIS A 120 -21.47 -22.74 -14.08
N PRO A 121 -20.87 -23.52 -13.15
CA PRO A 121 -19.44 -23.74 -13.14
C PRO A 121 -19.00 -24.51 -14.40
N ILE A 122 -17.87 -24.09 -14.96
CA ILE A 122 -17.26 -24.74 -16.13
C ILE A 122 -16.16 -25.69 -15.66
N GLU A 123 -16.15 -26.90 -16.20
CA GLU A 123 -15.08 -27.86 -15.96
C GLU A 123 -13.74 -27.38 -16.52
N LYS A 124 -12.65 -27.72 -15.82
CA LYS A 124 -11.32 -27.32 -16.24
C LYS A 124 -10.92 -28.04 -17.52
N SER A 125 -10.57 -27.27 -18.55
CA SER A 125 -10.01 -27.76 -19.81
C SER A 125 -8.84 -26.88 -20.27
N GLU A 126 -8.16 -27.29 -21.35
CA GLU A 126 -7.03 -26.54 -21.93
C GLU A 126 -7.39 -25.11 -22.36
N ASN A 127 -8.67 -24.85 -22.65
CA ASN A 127 -9.18 -23.54 -23.08
C ASN A 127 -9.75 -22.68 -21.94
N THR A 128 -9.53 -23.09 -20.69
CA THR A 128 -9.98 -22.37 -19.49
C THR A 128 -8.83 -21.75 -18.71
N GLN A 129 -9.14 -20.71 -17.95
CA GLN A 129 -8.20 -19.97 -17.13
C GLN A 129 -8.80 -19.76 -15.74
N ILE A 130 -7.92 -19.74 -14.72
CA ILE A 130 -8.33 -19.40 -13.36
C ILE A 130 -8.35 -17.87 -13.26
N HIS A 131 -9.51 -17.32 -12.89
CA HIS A 131 -9.69 -15.90 -12.63
C HIS A 131 -9.85 -15.66 -11.12
N HIS A 132 -9.13 -14.67 -10.59
CA HIS A 132 -9.36 -14.16 -9.24
C HIS A 132 -10.50 -13.14 -9.28
N MET A 133 -11.62 -13.46 -8.64
CA MET A 133 -12.82 -12.61 -8.64
C MET A 133 -12.60 -11.29 -7.87
N ILE A 134 -11.78 -11.34 -6.82
CA ILE A 134 -11.10 -10.18 -6.26
C ILE A 134 -9.61 -10.35 -6.60
N PRO A 135 -9.04 -9.56 -7.51
CA PRO A 135 -7.64 -9.67 -7.91
C PRO A 135 -6.66 -9.35 -6.78
N LYS A 136 -5.47 -9.95 -6.83
CA LYS A 136 -4.39 -9.70 -5.87
C LYS A 136 -3.96 -8.23 -5.80
N HIS A 137 -3.99 -7.52 -6.93
CA HIS A 137 -3.65 -6.09 -6.97
C HIS A 137 -4.68 -5.19 -6.25
N ALA A 138 -5.88 -5.71 -6.02
CA ALA A 138 -6.93 -5.12 -5.20
C ALA A 138 -6.94 -5.70 -3.77
N ASN A 139 -5.88 -6.40 -3.34
CA ASN A 139 -5.78 -7.13 -2.07
C ASN A 139 -6.75 -8.32 -1.93
N GLY A 140 -7.23 -8.90 -3.03
CA GLY A 140 -7.99 -10.14 -2.96
C GLY A 140 -7.14 -11.31 -2.47
N PRO A 141 -7.66 -12.16 -1.56
CA PRO A 141 -6.90 -13.27 -1.00
C PRO A 141 -6.70 -14.38 -2.03
N ASP A 142 -5.66 -15.18 -1.87
CA ASP A 142 -5.40 -16.33 -2.75
C ASP A 142 -6.21 -17.58 -2.33
N SER A 143 -7.42 -17.39 -1.82
CA SER A 143 -8.29 -18.46 -1.33
C SER A 143 -9.00 -19.21 -2.47
N LYS A 144 -9.36 -20.48 -2.25
CA LYS A 144 -10.09 -21.27 -3.26
C LYS A 144 -11.43 -20.63 -3.64
N TRP A 145 -12.15 -20.09 -2.67
CA TRP A 145 -13.45 -19.41 -2.91
C TRP A 145 -13.33 -18.12 -3.73
N ASN A 146 -12.14 -17.52 -3.82
CA ASN A 146 -11.91 -16.29 -4.59
C ASN A 146 -11.46 -16.59 -6.04
N ARG A 147 -11.46 -17.86 -6.45
CA ARG A 147 -11.01 -18.30 -7.76
C ARG A 147 -12.15 -18.99 -8.48
N ILE A 148 -12.32 -18.67 -9.75
CA ILE A 148 -13.30 -19.30 -10.63
C ILE A 148 -12.63 -19.69 -11.96
N THR A 149 -13.04 -20.83 -12.51
CA THR A 149 -12.59 -21.27 -13.83
C THR A 149 -13.48 -20.62 -14.89
N LEU A 150 -12.88 -19.87 -15.82
CA LEU A 150 -13.58 -19.20 -16.91
C LEU A 150 -12.99 -19.64 -18.25
N THR A 151 -13.80 -19.59 -19.31
CA THR A 151 -13.24 -19.62 -20.68
C THR A 151 -12.35 -18.40 -20.90
N LYS A 152 -11.42 -18.46 -21.87
CA LYS A 152 -10.59 -17.29 -22.21
C LYS A 152 -11.43 -16.05 -22.55
N ALA A 153 -12.55 -16.22 -23.28
CA ALA A 153 -13.45 -15.13 -23.62
C ALA A 153 -14.13 -14.53 -22.38
N ASP A 154 -14.63 -15.38 -21.48
CA ASP A 154 -15.23 -14.95 -20.22
C ASP A 154 -14.22 -14.28 -19.29
N HIS A 155 -12.96 -14.73 -19.26
CA HIS A 155 -11.90 -14.13 -18.46
C HIS A 155 -11.60 -12.69 -18.92
N ILE A 156 -11.53 -12.47 -20.24
CA ILE A 156 -11.37 -11.13 -20.83
C ILE A 156 -12.58 -10.26 -20.50
N LYS A 157 -13.79 -10.82 -20.62
CA LYS A 157 -15.04 -10.14 -20.27
C LYS A 157 -15.07 -9.75 -18.79
N ALA A 158 -14.59 -10.62 -17.89
CA ALA A 158 -14.49 -10.36 -16.46
C ALA A 158 -13.61 -9.13 -16.16
N HIS A 159 -12.41 -9.07 -16.73
CA HIS A 159 -11.52 -7.92 -16.58
C HIS A 159 -12.12 -6.63 -17.18
N LYS A 160 -12.84 -6.73 -18.32
CA LYS A 160 -13.54 -5.59 -18.92
C LYS A 160 -14.59 -5.01 -17.99
N LEU A 161 -15.51 -5.85 -17.51
CA LEU A 161 -16.57 -5.45 -16.59
C LEU A 161 -15.99 -4.91 -15.27
N ARG A 162 -14.92 -5.52 -14.75
CA ARG A 162 -14.26 -5.05 -13.54
C ARG A 162 -13.65 -3.66 -13.73
N TYR A 163 -12.98 -3.42 -14.85
CA TYR A 163 -12.43 -2.10 -15.17
C TYR A 163 -13.52 -1.04 -15.34
N GLU A 164 -14.66 -1.39 -15.93
CA GLU A 164 -15.82 -0.51 -16.07
C GLU A 164 -16.41 -0.09 -14.71
N VAL A 165 -16.39 -0.98 -13.71
CA VAL A 165 -16.96 -0.71 -12.38
C VAL A 165 -15.97 0.00 -11.45
N TYR A 166 -14.72 -0.46 -11.39
CA TYR A 166 -13.76 -0.03 -10.36
C TYR A 166 -12.60 0.83 -10.89
N HIS A 167 -12.46 0.93 -12.22
CA HIS A 167 -11.37 1.67 -12.88
C HIS A 167 -9.96 1.28 -12.38
N GLU A 168 -9.76 0.01 -12.08
CA GLU A 168 -8.50 -0.48 -11.55
C GLU A 168 -7.44 -0.68 -12.63
N PHE A 169 -6.22 -0.26 -12.31
CA PHE A 169 -5.10 -0.26 -13.25
C PHE A 169 -4.67 -1.68 -13.68
N GLY A 170 -4.81 -2.67 -12.79
CA GLY A 170 -4.45 -4.05 -13.11
C GLY A 170 -5.33 -4.63 -14.22
N ASP A 171 -6.62 -4.37 -14.18
CA ASP A 171 -7.57 -4.82 -15.20
C ASP A 171 -7.33 -4.14 -16.55
N TYR A 172 -7.09 -2.83 -16.54
CA TYR A 172 -6.72 -2.09 -17.74
C TYR A 172 -5.47 -2.67 -18.43
N ASN A 173 -4.40 -2.94 -17.67
CA ASN A 173 -3.17 -3.52 -18.23
C ASN A 173 -3.39 -4.90 -18.83
N TYR A 174 -4.19 -5.73 -18.17
CA TYR A 174 -4.55 -7.04 -18.70
C TYR A 174 -5.26 -6.89 -20.05
N LEU A 175 -6.29 -6.05 -20.10
CA LEU A 175 -7.07 -5.79 -21.31
C LEU A 175 -6.20 -5.28 -22.46
N ARG A 176 -5.27 -4.35 -22.21
CA ARG A 176 -4.32 -3.85 -23.21
C ARG A 176 -3.40 -4.95 -23.75
N THR A 177 -2.97 -5.88 -22.89
CA THR A 177 -2.09 -6.98 -23.28
C THR A 177 -2.81 -7.97 -24.19
N VAL A 178 -4.11 -8.16 -23.96
CA VAL A 178 -4.96 -9.04 -24.78
C VAL A 178 -5.43 -8.36 -26.07
N ASN A 179 -5.71 -7.06 -26.03
CA ASN A 179 -6.18 -6.28 -27.17
C ASN A 179 -5.49 -4.91 -27.20
N ALA A 180 -4.57 -4.74 -28.15
CA ALA A 180 -3.77 -3.53 -28.31
C ALA A 180 -4.60 -2.27 -28.66
N ASN A 181 -5.84 -2.45 -29.14
CA ASN A 181 -6.67 -1.36 -29.66
C ASN A 181 -7.65 -0.77 -28.65
N ILE A 182 -7.51 -1.06 -27.35
CA ILE A 182 -8.39 -0.46 -26.33
C ILE A 182 -7.95 0.98 -26.12
N PRO A 183 -8.81 1.98 -26.44
CA PRO A 183 -8.46 3.39 -26.27
C PRO A 183 -8.11 3.65 -24.81
N LEU A 184 -7.02 4.38 -24.59
CA LEU A 184 -6.61 4.76 -23.25
C LEU A 184 -7.68 5.68 -22.65
N ASN A 185 -7.96 5.52 -21.36
CA ASN A 185 -8.68 6.53 -20.62
C ASN A 185 -7.85 7.84 -20.69
N PRO A 186 -8.41 8.98 -21.15
CA PRO A 186 -7.67 10.24 -21.31
C PRO A 186 -6.96 10.70 -20.01
N GLU A 187 -7.59 10.47 -18.87
CA GLU A 187 -6.99 10.77 -17.56
C GLU A 187 -5.74 9.90 -17.30
N TYR A 188 -5.77 8.66 -17.78
CA TYR A 188 -4.66 7.73 -17.67
C TYR A 188 -3.53 8.03 -18.66
N GLU A 189 -3.85 8.46 -19.90
CA GLU A 189 -2.84 8.99 -20.82
C GLU A 189 -2.07 10.15 -20.20
N LEU A 190 -2.80 11.10 -19.60
CA LEU A 190 -2.22 12.23 -18.89
C LEU A 190 -1.30 11.78 -17.76
N ARG A 191 -1.71 10.77 -16.98
CA ARG A 191 -0.89 10.22 -15.90
C ARG A 191 0.37 9.52 -16.40
N ILE A 192 0.28 8.71 -17.46
CA ILE A 192 1.48 8.10 -18.07
C ILE A 192 2.41 9.20 -18.58
N ALA A 193 1.88 10.20 -19.29
CA ALA A 193 2.67 11.31 -19.81
C ALA A 193 3.40 12.05 -18.69
N GLN A 194 2.71 12.32 -17.57
CA GLN A 194 3.32 12.90 -16.36
C GLN A 194 4.41 12.00 -15.75
N MET A 195 4.17 10.69 -15.66
CA MET A 195 5.15 9.74 -15.13
C MET A 195 6.39 9.63 -16.03
N LEU A 196 6.19 9.58 -17.35
CA LEU A 196 7.29 9.57 -18.33
C LEU A 196 8.08 10.87 -18.28
N LYS A 197 7.40 12.02 -18.18
CA LYS A 197 8.04 13.33 -18.00
C LYS A 197 8.89 13.37 -16.73
N LYS A 198 8.33 12.95 -15.59
CA LYS A 198 9.06 12.90 -14.31
C LYS A 198 10.25 11.94 -14.35
N ALA A 199 10.08 10.78 -14.99
CA ALA A 199 11.18 9.84 -15.18
C ALA A 199 12.29 10.46 -16.05
N ASP A 200 11.92 11.23 -17.07
CA ASP A 200 12.87 11.94 -17.91
C ASP A 200 13.62 13.05 -17.17
N GLU A 201 12.90 13.90 -16.41
CA GLU A 201 13.46 14.92 -15.52
C GLU A 201 14.46 14.29 -14.54
N THR A 202 14.10 13.15 -13.94
CA THR A 202 15.00 12.42 -13.03
C THR A 202 16.27 11.94 -13.76
N ARG A 203 16.12 11.41 -14.98
CA ARG A 203 17.28 10.97 -15.79
C ARG A 203 18.19 12.14 -16.15
N GLN A 204 17.62 13.31 -16.43
CA GLN A 204 18.35 14.52 -16.75
C GLN A 204 19.13 15.04 -15.52
N GLU A 205 18.47 15.16 -14.36
CA GLU A 205 19.09 15.58 -13.10
C GLU A 205 20.25 14.67 -12.69
N GLU A 206 20.07 13.35 -12.83
CA GLU A 206 21.07 12.36 -12.45
C GLU A 206 22.13 12.11 -13.54
N LYS A 207 22.02 12.76 -14.71
CA LYS A 207 22.86 12.53 -15.90
C LYS A 207 22.95 11.05 -16.26
N THR A 208 21.81 10.36 -16.36
CA THR A 208 21.72 8.94 -16.69
C THR A 208 21.04 8.69 -18.04
N GLY A 209 21.16 7.46 -18.56
CA GLY A 209 20.52 7.07 -19.82
C GLY A 209 21.07 7.84 -21.01
N ILE A 210 20.20 8.52 -21.76
CA ILE A 210 20.58 9.35 -22.91
C ILE A 210 21.28 10.66 -22.50
N TYR A 211 21.21 11.05 -21.22
CA TYR A 211 21.81 12.27 -20.67
C TYR A 211 23.17 12.02 -19.99
N ALA A 212 23.68 10.79 -20.06
CA ALA A 212 25.00 10.46 -19.54
C ALA A 212 26.10 10.81 -20.56
N ASP A 213 27.17 11.45 -20.09
CA ASP A 213 28.33 11.78 -20.93
C ASP A 213 28.93 10.50 -21.55
N GLY A 214 29.07 10.48 -22.88
CA GLY A 214 29.64 9.38 -23.64
C GLY A 214 28.67 8.25 -24.02
N VAL A 215 27.36 8.39 -23.77
CA VAL A 215 26.38 7.33 -24.01
C VAL A 215 25.57 7.57 -25.28
N SER A 216 26.17 7.27 -26.43
CA SER A 216 25.45 7.04 -27.69
C SER A 216 24.89 5.61 -27.72
N ALA A 217 23.56 5.50 -27.87
CA ALA A 217 22.75 4.33 -28.21
C ALA A 217 22.80 3.05 -27.36
N LYS A 218 23.92 2.67 -26.71
CA LYS A 218 24.05 1.40 -25.97
C LYS A 218 23.65 1.47 -24.49
N GLY A 219 23.60 2.65 -23.87
CA GLY A 219 23.36 2.79 -22.42
C GLY A 219 21.89 2.92 -21.99
N GLY A 220 20.93 2.83 -22.93
CA GLY A 220 19.50 2.82 -22.58
C GLY A 220 19.12 1.73 -21.56
N ARG A 221 19.86 0.60 -21.53
CA ARG A 221 19.64 -0.49 -20.57
C ARG A 221 20.31 -0.32 -19.20
N ALA A 222 21.29 0.58 -19.06
CA ALA A 222 21.99 0.79 -17.79
C ALA A 222 21.15 1.60 -16.78
N SER A 223 20.21 2.41 -17.26
CA SER A 223 19.36 3.28 -16.43
C SER A 223 18.35 2.54 -15.55
N ALA A 224 18.03 1.27 -15.83
CA ALA A 224 17.16 0.46 -14.97
C ALA A 224 17.89 -0.13 -13.73
N ALA A 225 19.23 -0.03 -13.69
CA ALA A 225 20.06 -0.71 -12.69
C ALA A 225 20.52 0.19 -11.53
N LYS A 226 20.52 1.53 -11.67
CA LYS A 226 20.80 2.42 -10.54
C LYS A 226 19.52 2.62 -9.73
N ALA A 227 19.53 2.17 -8.47
CA ALA A 227 18.42 2.38 -7.56
C ALA A 227 18.27 3.90 -7.31
N SER A 228 17.09 4.45 -7.59
CA SER A 228 16.80 5.82 -7.19
C SER A 228 16.81 5.92 -5.66
N LYS A 229 17.13 7.10 -5.11
CA LYS A 229 16.99 7.36 -3.66
C LYS A 229 15.62 6.94 -3.13
N GLN A 230 14.58 7.05 -3.95
CA GLN A 230 13.22 6.63 -3.62
C GLN A 230 13.05 5.12 -3.49
N ARG A 231 13.81 4.33 -4.26
CA ARG A 231 13.89 2.88 -4.10
C ARG A 231 14.63 2.50 -2.82
N ASP A 232 15.64 3.26 -2.42
CA ASP A 232 16.33 3.08 -1.15
C ASP A 232 15.41 3.41 0.04
N TYR A 233 14.62 4.50 -0.03
CA TYR A 233 13.58 4.80 0.95
C TYR A 233 12.48 3.73 1.02
N SER A 234 12.08 3.16 -0.12
CA SER A 234 11.15 2.02 -0.15
C SER A 234 11.76 0.78 0.52
N HIS A 235 13.04 0.50 0.26
CA HIS A 235 13.75 -0.57 0.94
C HIS A 235 13.83 -0.35 2.46
N GLN A 236 13.99 0.90 2.93
CA GLN A 236 13.97 1.25 4.35
C GLN A 236 12.61 0.96 5.01
N ALA A 237 11.50 1.17 4.30
CA ALA A 237 10.16 0.87 4.81
C ALA A 237 9.98 -0.64 5.10
N HIS A 238 10.77 -1.49 4.45
CA HIS A 238 10.76 -2.94 4.63
C HIS A 238 11.86 -3.46 5.58
N MET A 239 12.74 -2.59 6.09
CA MET A 239 13.74 -3.00 7.09
C MET A 239 13.10 -3.21 8.46
N SER A 240 13.57 -4.21 9.20
CA SER A 240 13.23 -4.36 10.62
C SER A 240 13.75 -3.15 11.41
N VAL A 241 13.08 -2.82 12.52
CA VAL A 241 13.42 -1.69 13.38
C VAL A 241 14.89 -1.71 13.82
N ASP A 242 15.43 -2.87 14.19
CA ASP A 242 16.83 -2.99 14.65
C ASP A 242 17.84 -2.65 13.55
N VAL A 243 17.61 -3.16 12.34
CA VAL A 243 18.45 -2.88 11.16
C VAL A 243 18.42 -1.40 10.84
N ARG A 244 17.22 -0.79 10.84
CA ARG A 244 17.09 0.65 10.62
C ARG A 244 17.82 1.43 11.70
N THR A 245 17.69 1.04 12.97
CA THR A 245 18.35 1.74 14.08
C THR A 245 19.87 1.65 13.95
N ALA A 246 20.44 0.45 13.73
CA ALA A 246 21.89 0.26 13.59
C ALA A 246 22.53 1.06 12.44
N LEU A 247 21.79 1.30 11.35
CA LEU A 247 22.24 2.09 10.21
C LEU A 247 22.10 3.60 10.47
N TYR A 248 20.97 4.05 11.02
CA TYR A 248 20.64 5.48 11.12
C TYR A 248 21.15 6.16 12.37
N THR A 249 21.10 5.47 13.52
CA THR A 249 21.61 6.00 14.79
C THR A 249 23.06 5.61 15.05
N GLY A 250 23.67 4.88 14.10
CA GLY A 250 25.02 4.35 14.24
C GLY A 250 25.06 3.00 14.97
N SER A 251 26.22 2.36 14.89
CA SER A 251 26.48 1.06 15.51
C SER A 251 27.97 0.84 15.74
N ILE A 252 28.29 -0.03 16.70
CA ILE A 252 29.67 -0.43 17.00
C ILE A 252 29.82 -1.92 16.71
N TRP A 253 30.84 -2.25 15.93
CA TRP A 253 31.15 -3.59 15.50
C TRP A 253 32.57 -3.98 15.95
N LEU A 254 32.75 -5.24 16.30
CA LEU A 254 34.04 -5.81 16.67
C LEU A 254 34.33 -7.01 15.79
N HIS A 255 35.46 -6.97 15.08
CA HIS A 255 35.92 -8.11 14.31
C HIS A 255 36.66 -9.10 15.22
N LYS A 256 36.16 -10.34 15.32
CA LYS A 256 36.62 -11.30 16.33
C LYS A 256 38.08 -11.71 16.21
N GLU A 257 38.59 -11.86 15.00
CA GLU A 257 39.96 -12.38 14.78
C GLU A 257 41.02 -11.29 14.92
N THR A 258 40.71 -10.08 14.46
CA THR A 258 41.68 -8.97 14.44
C THR A 258 41.53 -8.03 15.63
N GLY A 259 40.44 -8.14 16.40
CA GLY A 259 40.11 -7.21 17.48
C GLY A 259 39.74 -5.80 17.00
N ILE A 260 39.63 -5.58 15.68
CA ILE A 260 39.34 -4.26 15.12
C ILE A 260 37.93 -3.83 15.51
N ARG A 261 37.85 -2.64 16.13
CA ARG A 261 36.60 -1.98 16.49
C ARG A 261 36.23 -0.96 15.43
N LEU A 262 35.11 -1.19 14.75
CA LEU A 262 34.54 -0.29 13.77
C LEU A 262 33.36 0.47 14.37
N VAL A 263 33.46 1.80 14.39
CA VAL A 263 32.37 2.69 14.81
C VAL A 263 31.72 3.27 13.56
N VAL A 264 30.46 2.93 13.34
CA VAL A 264 29.64 3.44 12.24
C VAL A 264 28.83 4.61 12.78
N LYS A 265 29.14 5.83 12.35
CA LYS A 265 28.46 7.06 12.76
C LYS A 265 27.02 7.10 12.27
N PRO A 266 26.12 7.87 12.91
CA PRO A 266 24.77 8.09 12.41
C PRO A 266 24.78 8.49 10.92
N GLN A 267 23.98 7.81 10.11
CA GLN A 267 23.84 8.02 8.66
C GLN A 267 25.11 7.79 7.82
N GLN A 268 26.20 7.24 8.40
CA GLN A 268 27.41 6.90 7.63
C GLN A 268 27.17 5.75 6.66
N ALA A 269 26.29 4.81 7.02
CA ALA A 269 25.78 3.76 6.14
C ALA A 269 24.25 3.74 6.24
N ILE A 270 23.55 4.03 5.15
CA ILE A 270 22.08 4.01 5.06
C ILE A 270 21.54 2.70 4.49
N THR A 271 22.42 1.89 3.88
CA THR A 271 22.13 0.55 3.38
C THR A 271 23.08 -0.51 3.97
N LEU A 272 22.63 -1.77 3.98
CA LEU A 272 23.50 -2.91 4.37
C LEU A 272 24.69 -3.11 3.41
N THR A 273 24.57 -2.64 2.16
CA THR A 273 25.67 -2.69 1.19
C THR A 273 26.76 -1.68 1.54
N GLU A 274 26.40 -0.48 1.97
CA GLU A 274 27.38 0.51 2.45
C GLU A 274 28.04 0.03 3.73
N LEU A 275 27.28 -0.54 4.67
CA LEU A 275 27.83 -1.15 5.88
C LEU A 275 28.83 -2.27 5.56
N LYS A 276 28.54 -3.10 4.55
CA LYS A 276 29.48 -4.10 4.03
C LYS A 276 30.78 -3.46 3.54
N ASN A 277 30.70 -2.34 2.83
CA ASN A 277 31.89 -1.66 2.30
C ASN A 277 32.74 -1.10 3.45
N LEU A 278 32.12 -0.53 4.48
CA LEU A 278 32.84 -0.12 5.70
C LEU A 278 33.54 -1.30 6.40
N PHE A 279 32.93 -2.49 6.41
CA PHE A 279 33.58 -3.71 6.93
C PHE A 279 34.81 -4.11 6.12
N ILE A 280 34.75 -3.99 4.79
CA ILE A 280 35.89 -4.29 3.90
C ILE A 280 37.02 -3.30 4.15
N GLU A 281 36.71 -2.01 4.19
CA GLU A 281 37.68 -0.92 4.38
C GLU A 281 38.39 -1.00 5.74
N ALA A 282 37.68 -1.45 6.78
CA ALA A 282 38.24 -1.55 8.13
C ALA A 282 39.20 -2.74 8.35
N LEU A 283 39.24 -3.72 7.44
CA LEU A 283 40.06 -4.93 7.59
C LEU A 283 41.40 -4.81 6.84
N PRO A 284 42.50 -5.44 7.30
CA PRO A 284 43.74 -5.52 6.52
C PRO A 284 43.55 -6.24 5.19
N ASP A 285 44.33 -5.89 4.16
CA ASP A 285 44.23 -6.48 2.81
C ASP A 285 44.38 -8.01 2.80
N ALA A 286 45.26 -8.53 3.66
CA ALA A 286 45.53 -9.97 3.79
C ALA A 286 44.45 -10.74 4.59
N ASN A 287 43.45 -10.06 5.17
CA ASN A 287 42.44 -10.71 5.99
C ASN A 287 41.45 -11.52 5.13
N LYS A 288 41.21 -12.79 5.52
CA LYS A 288 40.32 -13.70 4.78
C LYS A 288 38.88 -13.18 4.66
N ASP A 289 38.32 -12.58 5.71
CA ASP A 289 36.95 -12.08 5.72
C ASP A 289 36.81 -10.87 4.79
N ARG A 290 37.85 -10.01 4.69
CA ARG A 290 37.90 -8.94 3.68
C ARG A 290 37.84 -9.49 2.26
N ILE A 291 38.63 -10.52 1.97
CA ILE A 291 38.66 -11.18 0.66
C ILE A 291 37.30 -11.83 0.35
N THR A 292 36.66 -12.47 1.34
CA THR A 292 35.33 -13.05 1.18
C THR A 292 34.26 -11.98 0.92
N LEU A 293 34.25 -10.89 1.69
CA LEU A 293 33.29 -9.79 1.56
C LEU A 293 33.41 -9.05 0.21
N SER A 294 34.63 -8.91 -0.31
CA SER A 294 34.91 -8.25 -1.59
C SER A 294 34.54 -9.13 -2.79
N LYS A 295 34.74 -10.45 -2.70
CA LYS A 295 34.45 -11.40 -3.79
C LYS A 295 33.01 -11.93 -3.83
N ALA A 296 32.19 -11.65 -2.83
CA ALA A 296 30.82 -12.16 -2.77
C ALA A 296 29.96 -11.63 -3.94
N GLN A 297 29.73 -12.49 -4.96
CA GLN A 297 28.90 -12.18 -6.13
C GLN A 297 27.45 -11.85 -5.77
N HIS A 298 26.91 -12.52 -4.75
CA HIS A 298 25.53 -12.34 -4.32
C HIS A 298 25.47 -11.41 -3.09
N HIS A 299 25.30 -10.11 -3.35
CA HIS A 299 25.09 -9.11 -2.29
C HIS A 299 23.98 -9.49 -1.30
N LYS A 300 22.98 -10.26 -1.73
CA LYS A 300 21.86 -10.71 -0.90
C LYS A 300 22.30 -11.61 0.26
N ASP A 301 23.28 -12.48 0.05
CA ASP A 301 23.70 -13.44 1.08
C ASP A 301 24.49 -12.74 2.18
N VAL A 302 25.36 -11.82 1.79
CA VAL A 302 26.14 -11.00 2.71
C VAL A 302 25.24 -10.10 3.54
N THR A 303 24.35 -9.35 2.88
CA THR A 303 23.43 -8.43 3.57
C THR A 303 22.43 -9.18 4.45
N SER A 304 21.97 -10.37 4.05
CA SER A 304 21.15 -11.25 4.88
C SER A 304 21.89 -11.71 6.14
N ALA A 305 23.15 -12.13 6.03
CA ALA A 305 23.96 -12.52 7.17
C ALA A 305 24.17 -11.36 8.16
N ILE A 306 24.50 -10.17 7.67
CA ILE A 306 24.66 -8.96 8.50
C ILE A 306 23.33 -8.62 9.19
N SER A 307 22.21 -8.61 8.45
CA SER A 307 20.87 -8.37 8.99
C SER A 307 20.51 -9.33 10.11
N LYS A 308 20.82 -10.63 9.96
CA LYS A 308 20.59 -11.63 11.03
C LYS A 308 21.40 -11.35 12.30
N VAL A 309 22.62 -10.82 12.17
CA VAL A 309 23.41 -10.40 13.33
C VAL A 309 22.76 -9.21 14.03
N ILE A 310 22.28 -8.21 13.26
CA ILE A 310 21.61 -7.04 13.84
C ILE A 310 20.33 -7.41 14.57
N ARG A 311 19.51 -8.28 13.97
CA ARG A 311 18.24 -8.76 14.56
C ARG A 311 18.43 -9.79 15.68
N ARG A 312 19.68 -10.22 15.95
CA ARG A 312 19.99 -11.30 16.91
C ARG A 312 19.23 -12.61 16.60
N ASP A 313 19.00 -12.86 15.32
CA ASP A 313 18.19 -13.97 14.80
C ASP A 313 19.05 -15.24 14.67
N GLY A 314 19.46 -15.78 15.82
CA GLY A 314 20.29 -16.99 15.94
C GLY A 314 21.75 -16.85 15.47
N ARG A 315 22.12 -15.71 14.86
CA ARG A 315 23.47 -15.47 14.33
C ARG A 315 24.22 -14.43 15.17
N LYS A 316 25.34 -14.83 15.77
CA LYS A 316 26.18 -13.94 16.61
C LYS A 316 27.21 -13.14 15.79
N THR A 317 27.59 -13.63 14.61
CA THR A 317 28.60 -12.99 13.74
C THR A 317 28.35 -13.21 12.25
N ALA A 318 28.82 -12.26 11.44
CA ALA A 318 28.85 -12.36 9.99
C ALA A 318 30.23 -11.91 9.49
N TYR A 319 30.97 -12.81 8.83
CA TYR A 319 32.31 -12.53 8.30
C TYR A 319 33.25 -11.95 9.38
N GLY A 320 33.34 -12.64 10.51
CA GLY A 320 34.13 -12.22 11.68
C GLY A 320 33.55 -11.05 12.49
N TRP A 321 32.65 -10.23 11.93
CA TRP A 321 32.06 -9.08 12.60
C TRP A 321 30.94 -9.48 13.58
N ALA A 322 31.06 -9.01 14.82
CA ALA A 322 30.06 -9.07 15.86
C ALA A 322 29.51 -7.67 16.15
N LEU A 323 28.19 -7.55 16.29
CA LEU A 323 27.57 -6.30 16.71
C LEU A 323 27.70 -6.16 18.23
N VAL A 324 28.32 -5.07 18.67
CA VAL A 324 28.52 -4.76 20.09
C VAL A 324 27.40 -3.86 20.61
N GLN A 325 27.08 -2.79 19.86
CA GLN A 325 26.12 -1.77 20.27
C GLN A 325 25.34 -1.23 19.07
N ILE A 326 24.04 -0.99 19.29
CA ILE A 326 23.14 -0.29 18.36
C ILE A 326 22.85 1.08 18.97
N GLY A 327 22.98 2.14 18.17
CA GLY A 327 22.81 3.51 18.63
C GLY A 327 24.10 4.04 19.24
N LEU A 328 24.59 5.14 18.66
CA LEU A 328 25.59 5.99 19.27
C LEU A 328 24.82 7.14 19.93
N ASP A 329 25.02 7.32 21.23
CA ASP A 329 24.51 8.51 21.90
C ASP A 329 25.22 9.72 21.29
N SER A 330 24.47 10.79 21.03
CA SER A 330 24.98 12.04 20.42
C SER A 330 26.05 12.77 21.24
N LYS A 331 26.56 12.16 22.31
CA LYS A 331 27.51 12.71 23.27
C LYS A 331 28.92 12.10 23.19
N ASP A 332 29.13 11.08 22.35
CA ASP A 332 30.43 10.44 22.09
C ASP A 332 31.06 10.90 20.75
#